data_AF-C4V8K3-F1
#
_entry.id   AF-C4V8K3-F1
#
_cell.length_a   1.000
_cell.length_b   1.000
_cell.length_c   1.000
_cell.angle_alpha   90.00
_cell.angle_beta   90.00
_cell.angle_gamma   90.00
#
_symmetry.space_group_name_H-M   'P 1'
#
loop_
_entity.id
_entity.type
_entity.pdbx_description
1 polymer ?
#
loop_
_entity_poly.entity_id
_entity_poly.type
_entity_poly.pdbx_seq_one_letter_code
_entity_poly.pdbx_strand_id
1 'polypeptide(L)'
;MGKYLIVLDLNDTILAKIKKSDKKTLSKLSKEQVGKLYRCTNYYLIERPNTKLFVDFLEDHKLDYIFWSTSMRHNLEKMLPFLCEIGYKKALGYLSQEDCEEGIITEKIKAEKSIKNLNKVCKVFKREIDDVILIDNSVEKHIKGQNFIQISDINLLEDNELLVLCKKLDKFIGCQKKCFIKISKENIQFI
;
A
#
# COMPACT_ATOMS: atom_id res chain seq x y z
N MET A 1 -2.88 20.64 3.37
CA MET A 1 -3.13 19.35 4.05
C MET A 1 -4.49 18.86 3.61
N GLY A 2 -4.57 17.62 3.14
CA GLY A 2 -5.83 16.92 2.94
C GLY A 2 -6.58 16.73 4.26
N LYS A 3 -7.88 16.47 4.20
CA LYS A 3 -8.67 16.08 5.39
C LYS A 3 -8.23 14.70 5.87
N TYR A 4 -8.25 13.74 4.95
CA TYR A 4 -7.97 12.33 5.22
C TYR A 4 -6.49 11.98 5.05
N LEU A 5 -6.01 11.04 5.87
CA LEU A 5 -4.66 10.49 5.84
C LEU A 5 -4.71 8.98 5.58
N ILE A 6 -4.14 8.55 4.45
CA ILE A 6 -4.05 7.16 4.05
C ILE A 6 -2.73 6.56 4.50
N VAL A 7 -2.78 5.50 5.28
CA VAL A 7 -1.61 4.80 5.81
C VAL A 7 -1.41 3.53 4.99
N LEU A 8 -0.35 3.50 4.17
CA LEU A 8 -0.11 2.41 3.23
C LEU A 8 0.95 1.44 3.76
N ASP A 9 0.60 0.16 3.91
CA ASP A 9 1.63 -0.89 3.93
C ASP A 9 2.34 -0.98 2.58
N LEU A 10 3.50 -1.63 2.57
CA LEU A 10 4.33 -1.72 1.38
C LEU A 10 4.25 -3.09 0.70
N ASN A 11 4.85 -4.09 1.34
CA ASN A 11 4.99 -5.42 0.77
C ASN A 11 3.62 -6.07 0.62
N ASP A 12 3.36 -6.61 -0.57
CA ASP A 12 2.10 -7.26 -0.93
C ASP A 12 0.88 -6.33 -0.84
N THR A 13 1.10 -5.01 -0.73
CA THR A 13 0.06 -3.98 -0.70
C THR A 13 0.17 -3.04 -1.89
N ILE A 14 1.29 -2.30 -2.04
CA ILE A 14 1.52 -1.40 -3.20
C ILE A 14 2.71 -1.83 -4.05
N LEU A 15 3.54 -2.75 -3.55
CA LEU A 15 4.67 -3.32 -4.30
C LEU A 15 4.87 -4.79 -3.95
N ALA A 16 5.49 -5.51 -4.87
CA ALA A 16 5.94 -6.88 -4.65
C ALA A 16 7.45 -6.90 -4.42
N LYS A 17 7.90 -7.76 -3.50
CA LYS A 17 9.31 -7.99 -3.20
C LYS A 17 9.70 -9.42 -3.55
N ILE A 18 10.56 -9.58 -4.54
CA ILE A 18 10.93 -10.90 -5.07
C ILE A 18 12.40 -11.17 -4.79
N LYS A 19 12.70 -12.25 -4.07
CA LYS A 19 14.09 -12.64 -3.78
C LYS A 19 14.82 -12.98 -5.09
N LYS A 20 16.09 -12.59 -5.21
CA LYS A 20 16.91 -12.92 -6.40
C LYS A 20 17.13 -14.43 -6.61
N SER A 21 16.96 -15.21 -5.53
CA SER A 21 17.03 -16.67 -5.53
C SER A 21 15.77 -17.32 -6.11
N ASP A 22 14.64 -16.60 -6.20
CA ASP A 22 13.39 -17.14 -6.77
C ASP A 22 13.42 -17.08 -8.30
N LYS A 23 14.22 -17.96 -8.90
CA LYS A 23 14.39 -18.04 -10.35
C LYS A 23 13.10 -18.38 -11.09
N LYS A 24 12.22 -19.17 -10.46
CA LYS A 24 10.95 -19.60 -11.05
C LYS A 24 10.02 -18.40 -11.25
N THR A 25 9.81 -17.60 -10.20
CA THR A 25 8.97 -16.40 -10.29
C THR A 25 9.56 -15.39 -11.27
N LEU A 26 10.88 -15.14 -11.21
CA LEU A 26 11.54 -14.20 -12.11
C LEU A 26 11.45 -14.61 -13.58
N SER A 27 11.62 -15.91 -13.88
CA SER A 27 11.46 -16.44 -15.24
C SER A 27 10.02 -16.25 -15.74
N LYS A 28 9.01 -16.52 -14.89
CA LYS A 28 7.60 -16.31 -15.23
C LYS A 28 7.31 -14.85 -15.57
N LEU A 29 7.70 -13.92 -14.69
CA LEU A 29 7.46 -12.49 -14.88
C LEU A 29 8.16 -11.93 -16.13
N SER A 30 9.36 -12.44 -16.43
CA SER A 30 10.09 -12.06 -17.65
C SER A 30 9.39 -12.51 -18.92
N LYS A 31 8.78 -13.70 -18.94
CA LYS A 31 8.05 -14.23 -20.10
C LYS A 31 6.76 -13.45 -20.35
N GLU A 32 6.04 -13.15 -19.28
CA GLU A 32 4.78 -12.41 -19.28
C GLU A 32 4.98 -10.88 -19.36
N GLN A 33 6.23 -10.41 -19.41
CA GLN A 33 6.62 -8.99 -19.48
C GLN A 33 5.99 -8.11 -18.38
N VAL A 34 5.92 -8.65 -17.16
CA VAL A 34 5.24 -7.99 -16.04
C VAL A 34 6.12 -6.93 -15.38
N GLY A 35 5.83 -5.67 -15.68
CA GLY A 35 6.39 -4.50 -14.99
C GLY A 35 7.92 -4.37 -15.12
N LYS A 36 8.47 -3.29 -14.56
CA LYS A 36 9.92 -3.10 -14.49
C LYS A 36 10.46 -3.63 -13.17
N LEU A 37 11.55 -4.39 -13.22
CA LEU A 37 12.25 -4.88 -12.03
C LEU A 37 13.23 -3.83 -11.52
N TYR A 38 12.96 -3.26 -10.35
CA TYR A 38 13.92 -2.41 -9.65
C TYR A 38 14.88 -3.26 -8.81
N ARG A 39 16.18 -3.13 -9.07
CA ARG A 39 17.21 -4.01 -8.47
C ARG A 39 17.70 -3.49 -7.13
N CYS A 40 17.44 -4.25 -6.08
CA CYS A 40 18.10 -4.09 -4.77
C CYS A 40 19.22 -5.13 -4.60
N THR A 41 19.95 -5.11 -3.49
CA THR A 41 21.08 -6.03 -3.24
C THR A 41 20.66 -7.50 -3.32
N ASN A 42 19.60 -7.89 -2.60
CA ASN A 42 19.20 -9.30 -2.44
C ASN A 42 17.82 -9.63 -3.02
N TYR A 43 17.12 -8.64 -3.57
CA TYR A 43 15.77 -8.79 -4.10
C TYR A 43 15.52 -7.81 -5.25
N TYR A 44 14.41 -7.99 -5.94
CA TYR A 44 13.81 -7.04 -6.86
C TYR A 44 12.53 -6.47 -6.26
N LEU A 45 12.22 -5.23 -6.60
CA LEU A 45 10.92 -4.60 -6.36
C LEU A 45 10.18 -4.46 -7.67
N ILE A 46 8.86 -4.61 -7.61
CA ILE A 46 7.95 -4.42 -8.73
C ILE A 46 6.76 -3.63 -8.21
N GLU A 47 6.31 -2.63 -8.96
CA GLU A 47 5.10 -1.90 -8.62
C GLU A 47 3.87 -2.80 -8.78
N ARG A 48 2.86 -2.60 -7.96
CA ARG A 48 1.59 -3.30 -8.15
C ARG A 48 0.90 -2.76 -9.40
N PRO A 49 0.26 -3.61 -10.23
CA PRO A 49 -0.53 -3.13 -11.37
C PRO A 49 -1.54 -2.05 -10.95
N ASN A 50 -1.76 -1.07 -11.83
CA ASN A 50 -2.59 0.12 -11.59
C ASN A 50 -2.03 1.14 -10.57
N THR A 51 -0.73 1.06 -10.20
CA THR A 51 -0.09 2.04 -9.29
C THR A 51 -0.27 3.48 -9.74
N LYS A 52 -0.05 3.78 -11.03
CA LYS A 52 -0.25 5.13 -11.57
C LYS A 52 -1.67 5.65 -11.32
N LEU A 53 -2.70 4.86 -11.65
CA LEU A 53 -4.10 5.25 -11.45
C LEU A 53 -4.42 5.45 -9.97
N PHE A 54 -3.84 4.65 -9.09
CA PHE A 54 -4.00 4.80 -7.65
C PHE A 54 -3.35 6.09 -7.12
N VAL A 55 -2.11 6.39 -7.55
CA VAL A 55 -1.44 7.65 -7.19
C VAL A 55 -2.23 8.85 -7.71
N ASP A 56 -2.64 8.82 -8.98
CA ASP A 56 -3.46 9.87 -9.60
C ASP A 56 -4.77 10.06 -8.81
N PHE A 57 -5.41 8.98 -8.34
CA PHE A 57 -6.59 9.05 -7.46
C PHE A 57 -6.30 9.77 -6.14
N LEU A 58 -5.20 9.43 -5.46
CA LEU A 58 -4.81 10.09 -4.20
C LEU A 58 -4.61 11.59 -4.41
N GLU A 59 -3.93 11.98 -5.48
CA GLU A 59 -3.64 13.38 -5.79
C GLU A 59 -4.91 14.16 -6.17
N ASP A 60 -5.75 13.59 -7.03
CA ASP A 60 -6.99 14.20 -7.51
C ASP A 60 -8.00 14.49 -6.39
N HIS A 61 -7.95 13.70 -5.33
CA HIS A 61 -8.79 13.82 -4.15
C HIS A 61 -8.08 14.52 -2.98
N LYS A 62 -6.85 15.01 -3.19
CA LYS A 62 -6.03 15.69 -2.18
C LYS A 62 -5.91 14.86 -0.89
N LEU A 63 -5.70 13.56 -1.05
CA LEU A 63 -5.52 12.64 0.06
C LEU A 63 -4.05 12.67 0.49
N ASP A 64 -3.81 12.97 1.76
CA ASP A 64 -2.48 12.85 2.31
C ASP A 64 -2.18 11.36 2.53
N TYR A 65 -0.91 10.95 2.40
CA TYR A 65 -0.52 9.56 2.65
C TYR A 65 0.86 9.44 3.29
N ILE A 66 1.03 8.35 4.03
CA ILE A 66 2.31 7.91 4.60
C ILE A 66 2.53 6.43 4.31
N PHE A 67 3.77 5.98 4.44
CA PHE A 67 4.08 4.56 4.45
C PHE A 67 4.19 4.04 5.87
N TRP A 68 3.72 2.82 6.13
CA TRP A 68 4.00 2.14 7.39
C TRP A 68 4.33 0.68 7.11
N SER A 69 5.59 0.29 7.29
CA SER A 69 6.04 -1.09 7.06
C SER A 69 6.40 -1.78 8.37
N THR A 70 6.21 -3.09 8.44
CA THR A 70 6.76 -3.95 9.50
C THR A 70 8.25 -4.29 9.29
N SER A 71 8.89 -3.68 8.28
CA SER A 71 10.33 -3.80 8.07
C SER A 71 11.10 -2.82 8.96
N MET A 72 12.28 -3.24 9.43
CA MET A 72 13.26 -2.35 10.07
C MET A 72 13.49 -1.08 9.25
N ARG A 73 13.71 0.05 9.92
CA ARG A 73 13.86 1.37 9.28
C ARG A 73 14.83 1.40 8.10
N HIS A 74 16.04 0.88 8.30
CA HIS A 74 17.08 0.86 7.27
C HIS A 74 16.72 0.06 6.00
N ASN A 75 15.78 -0.89 6.11
CA ASN A 75 15.29 -1.65 4.95
C ASN A 75 14.19 -0.88 4.22
N LEU A 76 13.32 -0.21 4.96
CA LEU A 76 12.30 0.68 4.43
C LEU A 76 12.92 1.83 3.63
N GLU A 77 13.97 2.47 4.18
CA GLU A 77 14.68 3.58 3.53
C GLU A 77 15.23 3.21 2.15
N LYS A 78 15.65 1.94 1.95
CA LYS A 78 16.11 1.44 0.65
C LYS A 78 14.99 1.33 -0.39
N MET A 79 13.73 1.30 0.03
CA MET A 79 12.56 1.19 -0.83
C MET A 79 11.98 2.55 -1.21
N LEU A 80 12.27 3.61 -0.44
CA LEU A 80 11.76 4.96 -0.69
C LEU A 80 12.14 5.53 -2.08
N PRO A 81 13.38 5.36 -2.60
CA PRO A 81 13.71 5.84 -3.93
C PRO A 81 12.82 5.21 -5.02
N PHE A 82 12.56 3.90 -4.90
CA PHE A 82 11.67 3.19 -5.82
C PHE A 82 10.22 3.68 -5.71
N LEU A 83 9.70 3.88 -4.49
CA LEU A 83 8.36 4.44 -4.27
C LEU A 83 8.20 5.84 -4.89
N CYS A 84 9.24 6.67 -4.79
CA CYS A 84 9.29 7.98 -5.43
C CYS A 84 9.29 7.88 -6.97
N GLU A 85 10.06 6.94 -7.53
CA GLU A 85 10.14 6.66 -8.97
C GLU A 85 8.77 6.28 -9.56
N ILE A 86 8.01 5.43 -8.87
CA ILE A 86 6.68 4.94 -9.31
C ILE A 86 5.53 5.90 -9.01
N GLY A 87 5.83 7.10 -8.47
CA GLY A 87 4.88 8.21 -8.39
C GLY A 87 4.52 8.69 -6.98
N TYR A 88 4.90 7.99 -5.91
CA TYR A 88 4.56 8.37 -4.53
C TYR A 88 5.44 9.50 -3.98
N LYS A 89 5.55 10.61 -4.70
CA LYS A 89 6.49 11.72 -4.43
C LYS A 89 6.05 12.65 -3.29
N LYS A 90 4.78 12.58 -2.89
CA LYS A 90 4.14 13.51 -1.93
C LYS A 90 3.83 12.84 -0.59
N ALA A 91 4.46 11.70 -0.29
CA ALA A 91 4.32 11.05 1.01
C ALA A 91 4.74 12.03 2.12
N LEU A 92 3.92 12.16 3.17
CA LEU A 92 4.23 13.04 4.30
C LEU A 92 5.33 12.48 5.21
N GLY A 93 5.61 11.18 5.10
CA GLY A 93 6.59 10.49 5.93
C GLY A 93 6.42 8.98 5.88
N TYR A 94 7.16 8.30 6.76
CA TYR A 94 7.10 6.86 6.89
C TYR A 94 7.26 6.42 8.34
N LEU A 95 6.69 5.27 8.67
CA LEU A 95 6.83 4.55 9.92
C LEU A 95 7.36 3.15 9.64
N SER A 96 8.15 2.61 10.57
CA SER A 96 8.82 1.32 10.42
C SER A 96 8.42 0.35 11.55
N GLN A 97 9.09 -0.80 11.60
CA GLN A 97 8.84 -1.82 12.63
C GLN A 97 8.97 -1.28 14.06
N GLU A 98 9.88 -0.33 14.27
CA GLU A 98 10.13 0.33 15.55
C GLU A 98 8.89 1.10 16.05
N ASP A 99 8.02 1.53 15.13
CA ASP A 99 6.78 2.23 15.43
C ASP A 99 5.60 1.27 15.64
N CYS A 100 5.74 -0.03 15.35
CA CYS A 100 4.71 -1.03 15.62
C CYS A 100 4.63 -1.38 17.11
N GLU A 101 3.49 -1.95 17.51
CA GLU A 101 3.31 -2.63 18.79
C GLU A 101 3.62 -4.12 18.66
N GLU A 102 3.82 -4.79 19.79
CA GLU A 102 4.03 -6.24 19.83
C GLU A 102 2.84 -6.96 19.21
N GLY A 103 3.15 -7.94 18.36
CA GLY A 103 2.18 -8.76 17.67
C GLY A 103 2.47 -10.25 17.84
N ILE A 104 1.63 -11.06 17.21
CA ILE A 104 1.78 -12.51 17.22
C ILE A 104 2.55 -12.92 15.95
N ILE A 105 3.64 -13.66 16.14
CA ILE A 105 4.37 -14.28 15.03
C ILE A 105 3.46 -15.34 14.40
N THR A 106 3.31 -15.27 13.08
CA THR A 106 2.56 -16.24 12.27
C THR A 106 3.42 -16.71 11.11
N GLU A 107 2.94 -17.66 10.31
CA GLU A 107 3.64 -18.06 9.08
C GLU A 107 3.86 -16.89 8.12
N LYS A 108 2.91 -15.95 8.07
CA LYS A 108 2.96 -14.74 7.25
C LYS A 108 3.70 -13.58 7.94
N ILE A 109 3.63 -13.47 9.27
CA ILE A 109 4.24 -12.37 10.04
C ILE A 109 5.44 -12.87 10.84
N LYS A 110 6.64 -12.46 10.42
CA LYS A 110 7.91 -12.88 11.05
C LYS A 110 8.49 -11.85 12.01
N ALA A 111 7.82 -10.71 12.17
CA ALA A 111 8.28 -9.60 13.00
C ALA A 111 7.54 -9.64 14.34
N GLU A 112 8.29 -9.59 15.45
CA GLU A 112 7.72 -9.51 16.81
C GLU A 112 6.88 -8.24 17.02
N LYS A 113 7.24 -7.14 16.34
CA LYS A 113 6.48 -5.90 16.30
C LYS A 113 5.80 -5.74 14.95
N SER A 114 4.51 -6.00 14.89
CA SER A 114 3.75 -6.02 13.64
C SER A 114 2.42 -5.26 13.70
N ILE A 115 1.96 -4.91 14.90
CA ILE A 115 0.66 -4.26 15.09
C ILE A 115 0.78 -2.76 14.82
N LYS A 116 -0.04 -2.25 13.91
CA LYS A 116 -0.09 -0.87 13.44
C LYS A 116 -1.26 -0.14 14.09
N ASN A 117 -1.00 0.47 15.24
CA ASN A 117 -1.99 1.26 15.97
C ASN A 117 -2.11 2.67 15.40
N LEU A 118 -3.24 2.99 14.77
CA LEU A 118 -3.47 4.30 14.16
C LEU A 118 -3.41 5.47 15.14
N ASN A 119 -3.59 5.26 16.45
CA ASN A 119 -3.38 6.31 17.44
C ASN A 119 -1.95 6.89 17.41
N LYS A 120 -0.95 6.09 17.03
CA LYS A 120 0.43 6.59 16.84
C LYS A 120 0.48 7.56 15.65
N VAL A 121 -0.16 7.22 14.55
CA VAL A 121 -0.28 8.08 13.36
C VAL A 121 -1.02 9.37 13.71
N CYS A 122 -2.15 9.28 14.42
CA CYS A 122 -2.93 10.44 14.86
C CYS A 122 -2.09 11.42 15.67
N LYS A 123 -1.26 10.92 16.60
CA LYS A 123 -0.36 11.75 17.42
C LYS A 123 0.74 12.42 16.59
N VAL A 124 1.43 11.66 15.73
CA VAL A 124 2.57 12.15 14.94
C VAL A 124 2.11 13.18 13.88
N PHE A 125 1.03 12.87 13.18
CA PHE A 125 0.54 13.68 12.05
C PHE A 125 -0.60 14.63 12.43
N LYS A 126 -0.93 14.72 13.73
CA LYS A 126 -1.97 15.60 14.29
C LYS A 126 -3.31 15.46 13.56
N ARG A 127 -3.83 14.22 13.55
CA ARG A 127 -5.09 13.84 12.90
C ARG A 127 -6.07 13.22 13.88
N GLU A 128 -7.35 13.38 13.59
CA GLU A 128 -8.43 12.64 14.26
C GLU A 128 -8.49 11.21 13.72
N ILE A 129 -8.83 10.26 14.58
CA ILE A 129 -8.87 8.82 14.20
C ILE A 129 -9.83 8.55 13.04
N ASP A 130 -10.95 9.29 12.98
CA ASP A 130 -11.97 9.17 11.94
C ASP A 130 -11.46 9.59 10.55
N ASP A 131 -10.39 10.39 10.50
CA ASP A 131 -9.80 10.88 9.25
C ASP A 131 -8.58 10.03 8.81
N VAL A 132 -8.17 9.02 9.58
CA VAL A 132 -7.01 8.16 9.27
C VAL A 132 -7.49 6.76 8.93
N ILE A 133 -6.91 6.13 7.91
CA ILE A 133 -7.23 4.74 7.53
C ILE A 133 -5.99 3.93 7.18
N LEU A 134 -5.90 2.71 7.71
CA LEU A 134 -4.85 1.75 7.38
C LEU A 134 -5.24 0.88 6.18
N ILE A 135 -4.33 0.78 5.22
CA ILE A 135 -4.39 -0.16 4.10
C ILE A 135 -3.28 -1.20 4.28
N ASP A 136 -3.65 -2.46 4.45
CA ASP A 136 -2.72 -3.56 4.62
C ASP A 136 -3.30 -4.85 4.03
N ASN A 137 -2.44 -5.77 3.61
CA ASN A 137 -2.87 -7.09 3.14
C ASN A 137 -3.22 -8.06 4.28
N SER A 138 -2.75 -7.78 5.50
CA SER A 138 -2.90 -8.63 6.68
C SER A 138 -3.79 -8.00 7.74
N VAL A 139 -4.87 -8.69 8.08
CA VAL A 139 -5.79 -8.31 9.16
C VAL A 139 -5.07 -8.39 10.51
N GLU A 140 -4.12 -9.30 10.68
CA GLU A 140 -3.43 -9.51 11.95
C GLU A 140 -2.54 -8.32 12.36
N LYS A 141 -2.26 -7.38 11.44
CA LYS A 141 -1.47 -6.17 11.72
C LYS A 141 -2.32 -4.98 12.17
N HIS A 142 -3.66 -5.05 12.15
CA HIS A 142 -4.52 -3.92 12.56
C HIS A 142 -5.05 -4.08 14.00
N ILE A 143 -5.34 -2.95 14.65
CA ILE A 143 -6.11 -2.94 15.90
C ILE A 143 -7.60 -2.99 15.56
N LYS A 144 -8.31 -3.98 16.14
CA LYS A 144 -9.77 -4.11 15.98
C LYS A 144 -10.49 -2.82 16.39
N GLY A 145 -11.41 -2.36 15.55
CA GLY A 145 -12.21 -1.16 15.80
C GLY A 145 -11.60 0.13 15.25
N GLN A 146 -10.39 0.08 14.68
CA GLN A 146 -9.81 1.21 13.92
C GLN A 146 -10.13 1.09 12.43
N ASN A 147 -10.10 2.23 11.74
CA ASN A 147 -10.32 2.31 10.30
C ASN A 147 -9.31 1.47 9.52
N PHE A 148 -9.81 0.46 8.82
CA PHE A 148 -8.99 -0.49 8.10
C PHE A 148 -9.67 -0.91 6.79
N ILE A 149 -8.90 -0.93 5.71
CA ILE A 149 -9.28 -1.60 4.47
C ILE A 149 -8.24 -2.67 4.19
N GLN A 150 -8.69 -3.92 4.21
CA GLN A 150 -7.89 -5.01 3.68
C GLN A 150 -7.83 -4.93 2.15
N ILE A 151 -6.61 -5.06 1.62
CA ILE A 151 -6.35 -5.33 0.21
C ILE A 151 -5.89 -6.78 0.06
N SER A 152 -6.19 -7.42 -1.07
CA SER A 152 -5.75 -8.80 -1.27
C SER A 152 -4.22 -8.86 -1.51
N ASP A 153 -3.62 -10.02 -1.22
CA ASP A 153 -2.23 -10.32 -1.56
C ASP A 153 -2.00 -10.07 -3.07
N ILE A 154 -0.80 -9.60 -3.45
CA ILE A 154 -0.51 -9.26 -4.84
C ILE A 154 -0.53 -10.52 -5.73
N ASN A 155 -1.25 -10.43 -6.85
CA ASN A 155 -1.13 -11.36 -7.97
C ASN A 155 -0.67 -10.62 -9.22
N LEU A 156 0.65 -10.49 -9.40
CA LEU A 156 1.27 -9.67 -10.45
C LEU A 156 0.78 -9.94 -11.89
N LEU A 157 0.14 -11.08 -12.17
CA LEU A 157 -0.37 -11.43 -13.50
C LEU A 157 -1.78 -10.89 -13.74
N GLU A 158 -2.60 -10.83 -12.69
CA GLU A 158 -4.02 -10.51 -12.76
C GLU A 158 -4.41 -9.71 -11.50
N ASP A 159 -3.93 -8.47 -11.39
CA ASP A 159 -4.18 -7.61 -10.23
C ASP A 159 -4.97 -6.35 -10.61
N ASN A 160 -6.18 -6.23 -10.06
CA ASN A 160 -6.99 -5.02 -10.14
C ASN A 160 -7.29 -4.43 -8.75
N GLU A 161 -6.59 -4.88 -7.72
CA GLU A 161 -6.94 -4.59 -6.33
C GLU A 161 -6.70 -3.13 -5.97
N LEU A 162 -5.74 -2.45 -6.61
CA LEU A 162 -5.59 -1.00 -6.41
C LEU A 162 -6.80 -0.20 -6.95
N LEU A 163 -7.47 -0.68 -8.00
CA LEU A 163 -8.71 -0.07 -8.49
C LEU A 163 -9.88 -0.32 -7.54
N VAL A 164 -9.96 -1.54 -7.00
CA VAL A 164 -10.93 -1.89 -5.94
C VAL A 164 -10.69 -1.03 -4.70
N LEU A 165 -9.43 -0.83 -4.32
CA LEU A 165 -9.04 0.03 -3.22
C LEU A 165 -9.47 1.48 -3.44
N CYS A 166 -9.30 2.04 -4.65
CA CYS A 166 -9.82 3.37 -4.97
C CYS A 166 -11.33 3.47 -4.74
N LYS A 167 -12.12 2.44 -5.09
CA LYS A 167 -13.57 2.40 -4.82
C LYS A 167 -13.88 2.39 -3.33
N LYS A 168 -13.13 1.62 -2.53
CA LYS A 168 -13.29 1.57 -1.07
C LYS A 168 -12.92 2.92 -0.43
N LEU A 169 -11.83 3.55 -0.89
CA LEU A 169 -11.42 4.88 -0.43
C LEU A 169 -12.41 5.97 -0.82
N ASP A 170 -12.95 5.96 -2.04
CA ASP A 170 -13.99 6.90 -2.50
C ASP A 170 -15.22 6.88 -1.57
N LYS A 171 -15.63 5.68 -1.13
CA LYS A 171 -16.69 5.49 -0.14
C LYS A 171 -16.29 6.03 1.24
N PHE A 172 -15.09 5.71 1.71
CA PHE A 172 -14.58 6.15 3.02
C PHE A 172 -14.53 7.68 3.14
N ILE A 173 -14.02 8.36 2.10
CA ILE A 173 -13.91 9.82 2.10
C ILE A 173 -15.22 10.54 1.74
N GLY A 174 -16.29 9.78 1.44
CA GLY A 174 -17.58 10.32 1.03
C GLY A 174 -17.52 11.20 -0.22
N CYS A 175 -16.63 10.89 -1.17
CA CYS A 175 -16.37 11.74 -2.32
C CYS A 175 -17.64 11.96 -3.14
N GLN A 176 -17.89 13.21 -3.57
CA GLN A 176 -18.99 13.56 -4.49
C GLN A 176 -18.51 13.98 -5.89
N LYS A 177 -17.19 14.12 -6.09
CA LYS A 177 -16.60 14.47 -7.39
C LYS A 177 -16.89 13.38 -8.43
N LYS A 178 -17.20 13.75 -9.67
CA LYS A 178 -17.20 12.82 -10.82
C LYS A 178 -15.74 12.52 -11.17
N CYS A 179 -15.29 11.30 -10.87
CA CYS A 179 -13.92 10.84 -11.09
C CYS A 179 -13.90 9.53 -11.89
N PHE A 180 -12.74 9.10 -12.35
CA PHE A 180 -12.60 7.91 -13.20
C PHE A 180 -13.19 6.65 -12.56
N ILE A 181 -13.10 6.53 -11.22
CA ILE A 181 -13.69 5.42 -10.48
C ILE A 181 -15.22 5.38 -10.59
N LYS A 182 -15.88 6.53 -10.67
CA LYS A 182 -17.34 6.61 -10.81
C LYS A 182 -17.79 6.48 -12.26
N ILE A 183 -17.01 7.02 -13.19
CA ILE A 183 -17.26 6.88 -14.64
C ILE A 183 -17.14 5.41 -15.06
N SER A 184 -16.22 4.66 -14.44
CA SER A 184 -16.02 3.23 -14.72
C SER A 184 -17.23 2.34 -14.41
N LYS A 185 -18.22 2.80 -13.62
CA LYS A 185 -19.48 2.06 -13.41
C LYS A 185 -20.43 2.09 -14.60
N GLU A 186 -20.29 3.07 -15.50
CA GLU A 186 -21.19 3.24 -16.65
C GLU A 186 -20.73 2.46 -17.90
N ASN A 187 -19.50 1.92 -17.93
CA ASN A 187 -18.90 1.33 -19.15
C ASN A 187 -18.08 0.05 -18.95
N ILE A 188 -18.25 -0.70 -17.86
CA ILE A 188 -17.53 -1.98 -17.68
C ILE A 188 -18.53 -3.11 -17.44
N GLN A 189 -19.07 -3.66 -18.54
CA GLN A 189 -19.31 -5.10 -18.59
C GLN A 189 -17.92 -5.76 -18.63
N PHE A 190 -17.58 -6.49 -17.57
CA PHE A 190 -16.45 -7.41 -17.63
C PHE A 190 -16.81 -8.47 -18.69
N ILE A 191 -16.13 -8.42 -19.83
CA ILE A 191 -16.12 -9.50 -20.82
C ILE A 191 -15.17 -10.57 -20.30
#